data_AF-A0A4Y8ZS94-F1
#
_entry.id   AF-A0A4Y8ZS94-F1
#
_cell.length_a   1.000
_cell.length_b   1.000
_cell.length_c   1.000
_cell.angle_alpha   90.00
_cell.angle_beta   90.00
_cell.angle_gamma   90.00
#
_symmetry.space_group_name_H-M   'P 1'
#
loop_
_entity.id
_entity.type
_entity.pdbx_description
1 polymer ?
#
loop_
_entity_poly.entity_id
_entity_poly.type
_entity_poly.pdbx_seq_one_letter_code
_entity_poly.pdbx_strand_id
1 'polypeptide(L)'
;MRYVPLAAAAAAFALAAAPADAQNRREQSRNLPQSTALAQQVSSGGEQPDVLLDIPNISVDEITVDVQNLNVDIALDARLANLLKLTAGANASIDQVKIQIKGVQATATLVVRLDNVRAIIERTLQTLDNNPQIVTQLLSTVDNTVNTVGGVANNTVNTVGGIAGTALRNGQVLNLVASGLTQVSQTVNASGQTVRQVRDRAGQLLEVVTDSANRIVSSRRVTQ
;
A
#
# COMPACT_ATOMS: atom_id res chain seq x y z
N MET A 1 -12.66 66.79 -75.01
CA MET A 1 -11.72 66.05 -74.14
C MET A 1 -11.63 66.75 -72.79
N ARG A 2 -12.18 66.16 -71.72
CA ARG A 2 -11.73 66.28 -70.30
C ARG A 2 -12.78 65.68 -69.34
N TYR A 3 -12.25 65.12 -68.26
CA TYR A 3 -12.89 64.34 -67.19
C TYR A 3 -13.40 65.19 -66.00
N VAL A 4 -14.50 64.74 -65.35
CA VAL A 4 -14.78 64.62 -63.87
C VAL A 4 -14.98 65.96 -63.08
N PRO A 5 -15.61 66.07 -61.86
CA PRO A 5 -16.13 65.09 -60.87
C PRO A 5 -17.51 65.32 -60.17
N LEU A 6 -17.90 64.27 -59.41
CA LEU A 6 -18.57 64.15 -58.09
C LEU A 6 -19.52 65.23 -57.52
N ALA A 7 -20.64 64.75 -56.96
CA ALA A 7 -21.24 65.28 -55.74
C ALA A 7 -21.78 64.14 -54.86
N ALA A 8 -21.43 64.18 -53.57
CA ALA A 8 -21.77 63.23 -52.53
C ALA A 8 -23.13 63.55 -51.89
N ALA A 9 -23.89 62.52 -51.48
CA ALA A 9 -25.07 62.66 -50.64
C ALA A 9 -24.93 61.79 -49.39
N ALA A 10 -25.08 62.42 -48.24
CA ALA A 10 -25.03 61.83 -46.91
C ALA A 10 -26.39 61.21 -46.55
N ALA A 11 -26.39 60.06 -45.88
CA ALA A 11 -27.53 59.52 -45.15
C ALA A 11 -27.06 58.99 -43.80
N ALA A 12 -27.65 59.55 -42.74
CA ALA A 12 -27.40 59.22 -41.35
C ALA A 12 -28.12 57.92 -40.95
N PHE A 13 -27.44 57.06 -40.20
CA PHE A 13 -28.05 55.98 -39.43
C PHE A 13 -27.58 56.07 -37.98
N ALA A 14 -28.54 56.28 -37.07
CA ALA A 14 -28.34 56.20 -35.63
C ALA A 14 -28.29 54.72 -35.23
N LEU A 15 -27.20 54.30 -34.59
CA LEU A 15 -27.06 52.95 -34.01
C LEU A 15 -27.03 53.07 -32.49
N ALA A 16 -28.00 52.43 -31.85
CA ALA A 16 -28.13 52.33 -30.40
C ALA A 16 -26.92 51.61 -29.77
N ALA A 17 -26.34 52.21 -28.74
CA ALA A 17 -25.27 51.61 -27.94
C ALA A 17 -25.86 50.53 -27.01
N ALA A 18 -25.41 49.28 -27.21
CA ALA A 18 -25.65 48.16 -26.28
C ALA A 18 -24.40 47.94 -25.39
N PRO A 19 -24.56 47.49 -24.13
CA PRO A 19 -23.46 47.42 -23.15
C PRO A 19 -22.51 46.26 -23.45
N ALA A 20 -21.21 46.56 -23.42
CA ALA A 20 -20.09 45.64 -23.72
C ALA A 20 -19.72 44.69 -22.55
N ASP A 21 -20.49 44.66 -21.46
CA ASP A 21 -20.17 43.89 -20.23
C ASP A 21 -20.65 42.42 -20.23
N ALA A 22 -21.29 41.95 -21.30
CA ALA A 22 -21.84 40.58 -21.35
C ALA A 22 -20.82 39.50 -21.72
N GLN A 23 -19.65 39.86 -22.26
CA GLN A 23 -18.66 38.88 -22.74
C GLN A 23 -17.72 38.39 -21.64
N ASN A 24 -17.36 39.23 -20.67
CA ASN A 24 -16.41 38.88 -19.62
C ASN A 24 -16.96 37.85 -18.60
N ARG A 25 -18.29 37.82 -18.42
CA ARG A 25 -18.95 36.89 -17.47
C ARG A 25 -18.97 35.43 -17.93
N ARG A 26 -18.74 35.17 -19.22
CA ARG A 26 -18.76 33.81 -19.79
C ARG A 26 -17.44 33.06 -19.62
N GLU A 27 -16.33 33.78 -19.43
CA GLU A 27 -15.01 33.14 -19.26
C GLU A 27 -14.76 32.69 -17.81
N GLN A 28 -15.33 33.40 -16.84
CA GLN A 28 -15.15 33.11 -15.42
C GLN A 28 -15.88 31.85 -14.93
N SER A 29 -16.79 31.30 -15.75
CA SER A 29 -17.50 30.05 -15.44
C SER A 29 -16.78 28.79 -15.92
N ARG A 30 -15.61 28.91 -16.57
CA ARG A 30 -14.88 27.77 -17.15
C ARG A 30 -13.83 27.15 -16.22
N ASN A 31 -13.52 27.81 -15.10
CA ASN A 31 -12.49 27.38 -14.13
C ASN A 31 -13.08 26.92 -12.79
N LEU A 32 -14.16 26.15 -12.80
CA LEU A 32 -14.51 25.36 -11.62
C LEU A 32 -13.58 24.13 -11.58
N PRO A 33 -12.90 23.87 -10.45
CA PRO A 33 -11.99 22.74 -10.33
C PRO A 33 -12.75 21.43 -10.58
N GLN A 34 -12.32 20.66 -11.58
CA GLN A 34 -12.90 19.37 -11.98
C GLN A 34 -12.93 18.33 -10.83
N SER A 35 -12.19 18.59 -9.75
CA SER A 35 -12.19 17.83 -8.50
C SER A 35 -13.58 17.72 -7.86
N THR A 36 -14.44 18.73 -8.00
CA THR A 36 -15.78 18.71 -7.39
C THR A 36 -16.72 17.74 -8.11
N ALA A 37 -16.65 17.63 -9.43
CA ALA A 37 -17.54 16.76 -10.19
C ALA A 37 -17.34 15.26 -9.84
N LEU A 38 -16.08 14.83 -9.70
CA LEU A 38 -15.74 13.46 -9.31
C LEU A 38 -16.18 13.17 -7.85
N ALA A 39 -15.95 14.10 -6.92
CA ALA A 39 -16.37 13.97 -5.53
C ALA A 39 -17.92 13.96 -5.37
N GLN A 40 -18.63 14.74 -6.17
CA GLN A 40 -20.11 14.76 -6.17
C GLN A 40 -20.71 13.49 -6.77
N GLN A 41 -20.05 12.88 -7.75
CA GLN A 41 -20.50 11.64 -8.37
C GLN A 41 -20.34 10.44 -7.43
N VAL A 42 -19.27 10.40 -6.62
CA VAL A 42 -19.07 9.37 -5.57
C VAL A 42 -20.09 9.51 -4.43
N SER A 43 -20.54 10.73 -4.15
CA SER A 43 -21.53 11.01 -3.09
C SER A 43 -22.99 10.68 -3.49
N SER A 44 -23.25 10.51 -4.79
CA SER A 44 -24.62 10.28 -5.32
C SER A 44 -25.04 8.80 -5.28
N GLY A 45 -24.13 7.91 -4.86
CA GLY A 45 -24.37 6.47 -4.66
C GLY A 45 -24.99 6.11 -3.30
N GLY A 46 -25.57 7.08 -2.59
CA GLY A 46 -26.36 6.87 -1.36
C GLY A 46 -25.58 6.50 -0.09
N GLU A 47 -24.35 6.04 -0.21
CA GLU A 47 -23.55 5.56 0.92
C GLU A 47 -22.23 6.34 1.00
N GLN A 48 -22.03 7.06 2.11
CA GLN A 48 -20.84 7.86 2.36
C GLN A 48 -19.65 6.91 2.57
N PRO A 49 -18.51 7.09 1.86
CA PRO A 49 -17.35 6.23 2.05
C PRO A 49 -16.77 6.39 3.46
N ASP A 50 -16.41 5.27 4.10
CA ASP A 50 -15.78 5.26 5.42
C ASP A 50 -14.39 5.91 5.41
N VAL A 51 -13.66 5.76 4.30
CA VAL A 51 -12.39 6.47 4.08
C VAL A 51 -12.44 7.16 2.73
N LEU A 52 -12.30 8.47 2.74
CA LEU A 52 -12.08 9.29 1.56
C LEU A 52 -10.76 10.04 1.76
N LEU A 53 -9.76 9.69 0.97
CA LEU A 53 -8.47 10.36 0.96
C LEU A 53 -8.25 10.97 -0.42
N ASP A 54 -8.35 12.28 -0.50
CA ASP A 54 -8.09 13.04 -1.73
C ASP A 54 -6.76 13.77 -1.60
N ILE A 55 -5.83 13.48 -2.52
CA ILE A 55 -4.49 14.05 -2.58
C ILE A 55 -4.37 14.78 -3.93
N PRO A 56 -4.67 16.09 -3.97
CA PRO A 56 -4.74 16.85 -5.21
C PRO A 56 -3.36 17.18 -5.81
N ASN A 57 -2.28 17.02 -5.05
CA ASN A 57 -0.92 17.27 -5.53
C ASN A 57 0.04 16.23 -4.93
N ILE A 58 0.32 15.19 -5.70
CA ILE A 58 1.40 14.25 -5.45
C ILE A 58 2.54 14.63 -6.37
N SER A 59 3.70 14.91 -5.80
CA SER A 59 4.93 15.11 -6.57
C SER A 59 5.90 13.99 -6.23
N VAL A 60 6.36 13.29 -7.26
CA VAL A 60 7.38 12.25 -7.17
C VAL A 60 8.58 12.72 -7.98
N ASP A 61 9.74 12.77 -7.36
CA ASP A 61 10.95 13.25 -8.03
C ASP A 61 11.36 12.32 -9.18
N GLU A 62 11.24 11.01 -8.99
CA GLU A 62 11.61 10.03 -10.01
C GLU A 62 10.83 8.71 -9.87
N ILE A 63 10.33 8.19 -10.99
CA ILE A 63 9.77 6.84 -11.12
C ILE A 63 10.68 6.04 -12.02
N THR A 64 11.25 4.95 -11.49
CA THR A 64 12.00 3.97 -12.28
C THR A 64 11.14 2.73 -12.51
N VAL A 65 10.90 2.39 -13.77
CA VAL A 65 10.20 1.17 -14.19
C VAL A 65 11.19 0.27 -14.90
N ASP A 66 11.43 -0.93 -14.35
CA ASP A 66 12.26 -1.97 -14.97
C ASP A 66 11.33 -3.08 -15.47
N VAL A 67 11.28 -3.25 -16.79
CA VAL A 67 10.42 -4.23 -17.45
C VAL A 67 11.30 -5.20 -18.22
N GLN A 68 11.09 -6.49 -17.98
CA GLN A 68 11.76 -7.55 -18.73
C GLN A 68 10.81 -8.16 -19.76
N ASN A 69 11.36 -8.62 -20.87
CA ASN A 69 10.62 -9.30 -21.95
C ASN A 69 9.43 -8.48 -22.49
N LEU A 70 9.64 -7.19 -22.74
CA LEU A 70 8.63 -6.31 -23.31
C LEU A 70 8.44 -6.62 -24.80
N ASN A 71 7.31 -7.25 -25.12
CA ASN A 71 6.86 -7.43 -26.50
C ASN A 71 5.91 -6.29 -26.89
N VAL A 72 6.16 -5.68 -28.04
CA VAL A 72 5.41 -4.57 -28.60
C VAL A 72 4.99 -4.91 -30.02
N ASP A 73 3.69 -4.84 -30.26
CA ASP A 73 3.10 -4.97 -31.59
C ASP A 73 2.65 -3.59 -32.06
N ILE A 74 3.27 -3.09 -33.12
CA ILE A 74 2.99 -1.77 -33.71
C ILE A 74 2.27 -2.00 -35.02
N ALA A 75 1.03 -1.52 -35.12
CA ALA A 75 0.28 -1.49 -36.36
C ALA A 75 -0.04 -0.04 -36.74
N LEU A 76 0.31 0.37 -37.95
CA LEU A 76 0.03 1.67 -38.55
C LEU A 76 -0.88 1.47 -39.76
N ASP A 77 -2.13 1.96 -39.68
CA ASP A 77 -3.02 2.13 -40.84
C ASP A 77 -3.19 3.65 -41.07
N ALA A 78 -2.53 4.17 -42.09
CA ALA A 78 -2.62 5.57 -42.49
C ALA A 78 -3.27 5.68 -43.87
N ARG A 79 -4.34 6.47 -43.97
CA ARG A 79 -5.06 6.72 -45.21
C ARG A 79 -5.10 8.22 -45.49
N LEU A 80 -4.62 8.62 -46.66
CA LEU A 80 -4.73 9.97 -47.17
C LEU A 80 -5.63 9.96 -48.41
N ALA A 81 -6.92 10.23 -48.18
CA ALA A 81 -7.97 10.29 -49.20
C ALA A 81 -7.79 9.22 -50.30
N ASN A 82 -7.70 9.65 -51.57
CA ASN A 82 -7.49 8.78 -52.72
C ASN A 82 -6.01 8.66 -53.14
N LEU A 83 -5.08 9.20 -52.34
CA LEU A 83 -3.67 9.34 -52.74
C LEU A 83 -2.77 8.31 -52.07
N LEU A 84 -3.03 7.96 -50.81
CA LEU A 84 -2.17 7.03 -50.07
C LEU A 84 -2.99 6.12 -49.15
N LYS A 85 -2.69 4.84 -49.20
CA LYS A 85 -3.06 3.87 -48.17
C LYS A 85 -1.78 3.14 -47.75
N LEU A 86 -1.35 3.37 -46.52
CA LEU A 86 -0.19 2.75 -45.92
C LEU A 86 -0.66 1.86 -44.77
N THR A 87 -0.40 0.56 -44.88
CA THR A 87 -0.60 -0.39 -43.78
C THR A 87 0.76 -1.00 -43.47
N ALA A 88 1.24 -0.82 -42.24
CA ALA A 88 2.51 -1.35 -41.78
C ALA A 88 2.32 -2.02 -40.40
N GLY A 89 2.93 -3.19 -40.23
CA GLY A 89 2.98 -3.90 -38.96
C GLY A 89 4.43 -4.17 -38.59
N ALA A 90 4.79 -3.99 -37.32
CA ALA A 90 6.09 -4.34 -36.78
C ALA A 90 5.91 -4.99 -35.41
N ASN A 91 6.62 -6.08 -35.17
CA ASN A 91 6.70 -6.73 -33.87
C ASN A 91 8.11 -6.48 -33.32
N ALA A 92 8.21 -6.01 -32.09
CA ALA A 92 9.47 -5.76 -31.40
C ALA A 92 9.46 -6.47 -30.05
N SER A 93 10.50 -7.21 -29.74
CA SER A 93 10.72 -7.81 -28.43
C SER A 93 11.95 -7.17 -27.79
N ILE A 94 11.83 -6.76 -26.54
CA ILE A 94 12.88 -6.10 -25.78
C ILE A 94 13.10 -6.90 -24.49
N ASP A 95 14.29 -7.50 -24.35
CA ASP A 95 14.60 -8.36 -23.19
C ASP A 95 14.57 -7.59 -21.86
N GLN A 96 15.05 -6.35 -21.86
CA GLN A 96 15.01 -5.49 -20.68
C GLN A 96 14.89 -4.02 -21.07
N VAL A 97 13.99 -3.30 -20.39
CA VAL A 97 13.77 -1.87 -20.55
C VAL A 97 13.79 -1.22 -19.17
N LYS A 98 14.54 -0.14 -19.05
CA LYS A 98 14.57 0.70 -17.84
C LYS A 98 14.09 2.10 -18.19
N ILE A 99 12.89 2.46 -17.72
CA ILE A 99 12.28 3.77 -17.92
C ILE A 99 12.47 4.58 -16.65
N GLN A 100 13.05 5.77 -16.77
CA GLN A 100 13.18 6.73 -15.68
C GLN A 100 12.35 7.96 -16.02
N ILE A 101 11.32 8.23 -15.22
CA ILE A 101 10.41 9.36 -15.38
C ILE A 101 10.70 10.33 -14.24
N LYS A 102 11.21 11.52 -14.57
CA LYS A 102 11.54 12.56 -13.57
C LYS A 102 10.43 13.59 -13.45
N GLY A 103 10.22 14.10 -12.23
CA GLY A 103 9.27 15.16 -11.95
C GLY A 103 7.84 14.77 -12.30
N VAL A 104 7.33 13.72 -11.68
CA VAL A 104 5.95 13.27 -11.88
C VAL A 104 5.03 14.04 -10.94
N GLN A 105 4.07 14.78 -11.52
CA GLN A 105 2.95 15.33 -10.77
C GLN A 105 1.72 14.47 -11.04
N ALA A 106 1.07 14.01 -9.98
CA ALA A 106 -0.13 13.18 -10.05
C ALA A 106 -1.17 13.66 -9.03
N THR A 107 -2.42 13.27 -9.26
CA THR A 107 -3.49 13.41 -8.29
C THR A 107 -3.95 11.99 -7.91
N ALA A 108 -4.23 11.74 -6.63
CA ALA A 108 -4.75 10.45 -6.20
C ALA A 108 -5.94 10.63 -5.27
N THR A 109 -7.01 9.91 -5.55
CA THR A 109 -8.20 9.86 -4.69
C THR A 109 -8.43 8.40 -4.31
N LEU A 110 -8.37 8.09 -3.02
CA LEU A 110 -8.65 6.77 -2.46
C LEU A 110 -10.02 6.81 -1.76
N VAL A 111 -10.93 5.97 -2.26
CA VAL A 111 -12.28 5.79 -1.71
C VAL A 111 -12.37 4.36 -1.16
N VAL A 112 -12.56 4.21 0.14
CA VAL A 112 -12.74 2.91 0.81
C VAL A 112 -14.12 2.87 1.46
N ARG A 113 -14.84 1.80 1.20
CA ARG A 113 -16.06 1.42 1.92
C ARG A 113 -15.74 0.21 2.79
N LEU A 114 -16.09 0.30 4.06
CA LEU A 114 -15.82 -0.68 5.10
C LEU A 114 -17.12 -1.40 5.49
N ASP A 115 -17.92 -1.80 4.49
CA ASP A 115 -19.20 -2.49 4.62
C ASP A 115 -19.13 -3.80 5.46
N ASN A 116 -17.91 -4.28 5.74
CA ASN A 116 -17.65 -5.57 6.38
C ASN A 116 -16.96 -5.48 7.74
N VAL A 117 -16.70 -4.29 8.31
CA VAL A 117 -16.06 -4.22 9.64
C VAL A 117 -16.96 -4.86 10.70
N ARG A 118 -18.28 -4.70 10.59
CA ARG A 118 -19.25 -5.40 11.43
C ARG A 118 -19.17 -6.92 11.27
N ALA A 119 -19.07 -7.44 10.04
CA ALA A 119 -18.95 -8.88 9.78
C ALA A 119 -17.61 -9.46 10.29
N ILE A 120 -16.53 -8.67 10.24
CA ILE A 120 -15.24 -9.03 10.83
C ILE A 120 -15.36 -9.08 12.35
N ILE A 121 -15.96 -8.07 12.99
CA ILE A 121 -16.15 -8.04 14.44
C ILE A 121 -17.07 -9.19 14.88
N GLU A 122 -18.21 -9.40 14.23
CA GLU A 122 -19.11 -10.53 14.49
C GLU A 122 -18.38 -11.87 14.32
N ARG A 123 -17.56 -12.06 13.27
CA ARG A 123 -16.75 -13.27 13.10
C ARG A 123 -15.69 -13.43 14.19
N THR A 124 -15.05 -12.35 14.64
CA THR A 124 -14.07 -12.42 15.74
C THR A 124 -14.74 -12.72 17.08
N LEU A 125 -15.90 -12.13 17.36
CA LEU A 125 -16.70 -12.42 18.55
C LEU A 125 -17.26 -13.85 18.51
N GLN A 126 -17.71 -14.31 17.34
CA GLN A 126 -18.16 -15.68 17.12
C GLN A 126 -16.99 -16.69 17.18
N THR A 127 -15.78 -16.30 16.77
CA THR A 127 -14.57 -17.13 16.95
C THR A 127 -14.20 -17.22 18.43
N LEU A 128 -14.34 -16.13 19.19
CA LEU A 128 -14.12 -16.11 20.63
C LEU A 128 -15.17 -16.94 21.38
N ASP A 129 -16.43 -16.85 20.97
CA ASP A 129 -17.57 -17.60 21.51
C ASP A 129 -17.44 -19.11 21.23
N ASN A 130 -17.05 -19.49 20.01
CA ASN A 130 -16.84 -20.89 19.63
C ASN A 130 -15.50 -21.48 20.13
N ASN A 131 -14.59 -20.65 20.65
CA ASN A 131 -13.29 -21.08 21.18
C ASN A 131 -13.01 -20.47 22.57
N PRO A 132 -13.81 -20.80 23.60
CA PRO A 132 -13.64 -20.29 24.97
C PRO A 132 -12.28 -20.70 25.59
N GLN A 133 -11.64 -21.72 25.02
CA GLN A 133 -10.26 -22.10 25.32
C GLN A 133 -9.24 -20.95 25.11
N ILE A 134 -9.48 -19.99 24.20
CA ILE A 134 -8.60 -18.83 24.00
C ILE A 134 -8.65 -17.89 25.22
N VAL A 135 -9.84 -17.64 25.77
CA VAL A 135 -10.01 -16.77 26.95
C VAL A 135 -9.43 -17.43 28.20
N THR A 136 -9.65 -18.73 28.39
CA THR A 136 -9.10 -19.46 29.54
C THR A 136 -7.58 -19.59 29.48
N GLN A 137 -6.99 -19.72 28.29
CA GLN A 137 -5.52 -19.67 28.10
C GLN A 137 -4.95 -18.28 28.38
N LEU A 138 -5.64 -17.20 27.99
CA LEU A 138 -5.20 -15.84 28.31
C LEU A 138 -5.37 -15.51 29.79
N LEU A 139 -6.46 -15.92 30.42
CA LEU A 139 -6.71 -15.70 31.85
C LEU A 139 -5.72 -16.51 32.71
N SER A 140 -5.45 -17.76 32.33
CA SER A 140 -4.39 -18.54 32.98
C SER A 140 -3.00 -17.99 32.70
N THR A 141 -2.73 -17.37 31.54
CA THR A 141 -1.45 -16.68 31.29
C THR A 141 -1.32 -15.41 32.11
N VAL A 142 -2.41 -14.64 32.33
CA VAL A 142 -2.41 -13.47 33.21
C VAL A 142 -2.25 -13.89 34.67
N ASP A 143 -2.97 -14.91 35.14
CA ASP A 143 -2.80 -15.46 36.50
C ASP A 143 -1.40 -16.06 36.70
N ASN A 144 -0.85 -16.70 35.67
CA ASN A 144 0.55 -17.14 35.69
C ASN A 144 1.52 -15.97 35.64
N THR A 145 1.22 -14.86 34.96
CA THR A 145 2.14 -13.69 34.89
C THR A 145 2.11 -12.88 36.19
N VAL A 146 0.94 -12.70 36.81
CA VAL A 146 0.81 -12.04 38.12
C VAL A 146 1.43 -12.92 39.23
N ASN A 147 1.26 -14.24 39.18
CA ASN A 147 1.96 -15.16 40.08
C ASN A 147 3.46 -15.33 39.74
N THR A 148 3.88 -15.16 38.48
CA THR A 148 5.29 -15.26 38.07
C THR A 148 6.06 -13.99 38.47
N VAL A 149 5.45 -12.80 38.44
CA VAL A 149 6.10 -11.58 38.96
C VAL A 149 6.22 -11.61 40.48
N GLY A 150 5.33 -12.33 41.19
CA GLY A 150 5.44 -12.60 42.64
C GLY A 150 6.27 -13.84 43.01
N GLY A 151 6.71 -14.64 42.02
CA GLY A 151 7.21 -16.00 42.23
C GLY A 151 8.44 -16.35 41.40
N VAL A 152 9.32 -15.38 41.10
CA VAL A 152 10.64 -15.66 40.51
C VAL A 152 11.59 -16.20 41.59
N ALA A 153 11.23 -17.31 42.21
CA ALA A 153 12.11 -18.09 43.04
C ALA A 153 11.79 -19.56 42.78
N ASN A 154 12.77 -20.25 42.20
CA ASN A 154 12.84 -21.71 42.10
C ASN A 154 12.12 -22.37 40.92
N ASN A 155 12.73 -22.30 39.73
CA ASN A 155 12.69 -23.44 38.82
C ASN A 155 14.06 -23.65 38.17
N THR A 156 14.98 -24.09 39.02
CA THR A 156 16.12 -24.93 38.63
C THR A 156 15.55 -26.26 38.10
N VAL A 157 16.20 -26.84 37.09
CA VAL A 157 15.97 -28.19 36.49
C VAL A 157 14.95 -28.31 35.35
N ASN A 158 15.37 -27.92 34.15
CA ASN A 158 15.49 -28.88 33.05
C ASN A 158 16.53 -28.37 32.05
N THR A 159 17.79 -28.47 32.47
CA THR A 159 18.93 -28.50 31.56
C THR A 159 18.71 -29.67 30.61
N VAL A 160 18.21 -29.37 29.41
CA VAL A 160 18.24 -30.31 28.30
C VAL A 160 19.71 -30.61 28.03
N GLY A 161 20.13 -31.81 28.46
CA GLY A 161 21.52 -32.21 28.53
C GLY A 161 22.25 -32.03 27.20
N GLY A 162 23.33 -31.27 27.21
CA GLY A 162 24.41 -31.44 26.23
C GLY A 162 24.72 -30.28 25.28
N ILE A 163 24.19 -29.07 25.44
CA ILE A 163 24.82 -27.90 24.83
C ILE A 163 24.92 -26.73 25.82
N ALA A 164 26.15 -26.25 26.04
CA ALA A 164 26.53 -25.01 26.71
C ALA A 164 25.49 -24.43 27.68
N GLY A 165 25.51 -24.89 28.94
CA GLY A 165 24.55 -24.60 30.03
C GLY A 165 24.42 -23.15 30.50
N THR A 166 24.65 -22.17 29.62
CA THR A 166 24.61 -20.74 29.94
C THR A 166 24.01 -19.88 28.82
N ALA A 167 23.84 -20.41 27.61
CA ALA A 167 23.51 -19.59 26.44
C ALA A 167 22.01 -19.36 26.21
N LEU A 168 21.17 -20.32 26.62
CA LEU A 168 19.71 -20.29 26.43
C LEU A 168 18.96 -20.31 27.76
N ARG A 169 19.16 -19.30 28.61
CA ARG A 169 18.40 -19.19 29.87
C ARG A 169 17.14 -18.37 29.67
N ASN A 170 16.03 -18.85 30.24
CA ASN A 170 14.79 -18.09 30.27
C ASN A 170 15.02 -16.73 30.95
N GLY A 171 14.51 -15.65 30.36
CA GLY A 171 14.68 -14.27 30.79
C GLY A 171 15.92 -13.55 30.24
N GLN A 172 16.89 -14.25 29.63
CA GLN A 172 18.03 -13.61 28.96
C GLN A 172 17.74 -13.30 27.49
N VAL A 173 18.36 -12.25 26.95
CA VAL A 173 18.25 -11.92 25.52
C VAL A 173 18.94 -12.99 24.69
N LEU A 174 18.24 -13.49 23.67
CA LEU A 174 18.75 -14.52 22.79
C LEU A 174 19.90 -13.98 21.92
N ASN A 175 21.09 -14.55 22.11
CA ASN A 175 22.26 -14.26 21.28
C ASN A 175 22.71 -15.54 20.54
N LEU A 176 22.26 -15.71 19.30
CA LEU A 176 22.59 -16.87 18.47
C LEU A 176 24.10 -17.02 18.23
N VAL A 177 24.81 -15.92 17.99
CA VAL A 177 26.24 -15.94 17.66
C VAL A 177 27.06 -16.37 18.86
N ALA A 178 26.84 -15.77 20.04
CA ALA A 178 27.52 -16.15 21.27
C ALA A 178 27.17 -17.58 21.69
N SER A 179 25.95 -18.03 21.42
CA SER A 179 25.48 -19.38 21.72
C SER A 179 25.97 -20.43 20.71
N GLY A 180 26.54 -20.00 19.57
CA GLY A 180 26.94 -20.92 18.49
C GLY A 180 25.78 -21.64 17.83
N LEU A 181 24.63 -20.97 17.75
CA LEU A 181 23.41 -21.48 17.17
C LEU A 181 23.18 -20.84 15.80
N THR A 182 22.85 -21.65 14.81
CA THR A 182 22.51 -21.19 13.47
C THR A 182 20.99 -21.19 13.32
N GLN A 183 20.39 -20.07 12.92
CA GLN A 183 18.95 -20.03 12.65
C GLN A 183 18.62 -20.88 11.41
N VAL A 184 17.63 -21.76 11.57
CA VAL A 184 17.06 -22.60 10.52
C VAL A 184 15.72 -22.04 10.05
N SER A 185 14.85 -21.64 10.99
CA SER A 185 13.54 -21.05 10.67
C SER A 185 13.10 -20.08 11.75
N GLN A 186 12.22 -19.15 11.39
CA GLN A 186 11.63 -18.17 12.29
C GLN A 186 10.16 -17.98 11.94
N THR A 187 9.31 -17.97 12.96
CA THR A 187 7.87 -17.76 12.83
C THR A 187 7.38 -16.98 14.04
N VAL A 188 6.31 -16.19 13.88
CA VAL A 188 5.67 -15.48 14.99
C VAL A 188 4.37 -16.21 15.31
N ASN A 189 4.15 -16.54 16.58
CA ASN A 189 2.92 -17.20 17.00
C ASN A 189 1.78 -16.18 17.17
N ALA A 190 0.56 -16.68 17.37
CA ALA A 190 -0.63 -15.83 17.59
C ALA A 190 -0.53 -14.94 18.85
N SER A 191 0.41 -15.24 19.76
CA SER A 191 0.70 -14.46 20.97
C SER A 191 1.78 -13.37 20.77
N GLY A 192 2.24 -13.16 19.53
CA GLY A 192 3.26 -12.16 19.20
C GLY A 192 4.69 -12.55 19.60
N GLN A 193 4.91 -13.79 20.04
CA GLN A 193 6.22 -14.30 20.40
C GLN A 193 6.93 -14.86 19.16
N THR A 194 8.25 -14.69 19.10
CA THR A 194 9.06 -15.19 18.00
C THR A 194 9.55 -16.60 18.31
N VAL A 195 9.09 -17.58 17.56
CA VAL A 195 9.54 -18.97 17.61
C VAL A 195 10.66 -19.15 16.58
N ARG A 196 11.85 -19.54 17.03
CA ARG A 196 13.04 -19.73 16.21
C ARG A 196 13.47 -21.18 16.28
N GLN A 197 13.52 -21.85 15.14
CA GLN A 197 14.23 -23.11 15.05
C GLN A 197 15.69 -22.84 14.76
N VAL A 198 16.57 -23.34 15.61
CA VAL A 198 18.01 -23.12 15.55
C VAL A 198 18.73 -24.46 15.62
N ARG A 199 19.85 -24.57 14.91
CA ARG A 199 20.71 -25.75 14.92
C ARG A 199 21.96 -25.45 15.73
N ASP A 200 22.36 -26.39 16.58
CA ASP A 200 23.60 -26.29 17.33
C ASP A 200 24.82 -26.81 16.54
N ARG A 201 26.03 -26.65 17.11
CA ARG A 201 27.28 -27.14 16.49
C ARG A 201 27.34 -28.67 16.36
N ALA A 202 26.56 -29.39 17.15
CA ALA A 202 26.45 -30.86 17.08
C ALA A 202 25.38 -31.31 16.07
N GLY A 203 24.74 -30.37 15.36
CA GLY A 203 23.72 -30.64 14.35
C GLY A 203 22.31 -30.87 14.90
N GLN A 204 22.08 -30.73 16.21
CA GLN A 204 20.76 -30.90 16.81
C GLN A 204 19.87 -29.69 16.53
N LEU A 205 18.57 -29.94 16.33
CA LEU A 205 17.58 -28.88 16.15
C LEU A 205 16.93 -28.51 17.48
N LEU A 206 16.83 -27.21 17.73
CA LEU A 206 16.21 -26.63 18.90
C LEU A 206 15.16 -25.62 18.48
N GLU A 207 14.11 -25.51 19.26
CA GLU A 207 13.11 -24.47 19.16
C GLU A 207 13.28 -23.54 20.35
N VAL A 208 13.51 -22.26 20.07
CA VAL A 208 13.69 -21.19 21.05
C VAL A 208 12.58 -20.17 20.83
N VAL A 209 11.76 -19.95 21.85
CA VAL A 209 10.69 -18.96 21.82
C VAL A 209 11.17 -17.72 22.56
N THR A 210 11.06 -16.56 21.93
CA THR A 210 11.40 -15.27 22.53
C THR A 210 10.22 -14.30 22.57
N ASP A 211 10.20 -13.42 23.56
CA ASP A 211 9.26 -12.32 23.66
C ASP A 211 9.58 -11.18 22.67
N SER A 212 8.76 -10.12 22.70
CA SER A 212 8.95 -8.92 21.87
C SER A 212 10.24 -8.15 22.16
N ALA A 213 10.89 -8.40 23.31
CA ALA A 213 12.18 -7.86 23.69
C ALA A 213 13.34 -8.82 23.39
N ASN A 214 13.07 -9.87 22.60
CA ASN A 214 14.01 -10.92 22.21
C ASN A 214 14.58 -11.70 23.42
N ARG A 215 13.88 -11.72 24.55
CA ARG A 215 14.24 -12.54 25.71
C ARG A 215 13.65 -13.93 25.58
N ILE A 216 14.44 -14.93 25.95
CA ILE A 216 14.07 -16.34 25.87
C ILE A 216 12.95 -16.60 26.88
N VAL A 217 11.83 -17.10 26.39
CA VAL A 217 10.68 -17.53 27.19
C VAL A 217 10.73 -19.03 27.40
N SER A 218 11.09 -19.77 26.35
CA SER A 218 11.30 -21.22 26.43
C SER A 218 12.32 -21.67 25.40
N SER A 219 12.97 -22.79 25.69
CA SER A 219 13.78 -23.52 24.72
C SER A 219 13.57 -25.02 24.88
N ARG A 220 13.45 -25.74 23.77
CA ARG A 220 13.31 -27.19 23.75
C ARG A 220 13.99 -27.80 22.53
N ARG A 221 14.34 -29.08 22.60
CA ARG A 221 14.82 -29.82 21.45
C ARG A 221 13.67 -30.23 20.55
N VAL A 222 13.92 -30.18 19.24
CA VAL A 222 13.02 -30.69 18.22
C VAL A 222 13.58 -32.03 17.78
N THR A 223 13.00 -33.11 18.29
CA THR A 223 13.16 -34.45 17.71
C THR A 223 12.20 -34.57 16.53
N GLN A 224 12.75 -34.87 15.35
CA GLN A 224 11.95 -35.28 14.18
C GLN A 224 11.37 -36.67 14.38
#